data_AF-A0A1T3CU74-F1
#
_entry.id   AF-A0A1T3CU74-F1
#
_cell.length_a   1.000
_cell.length_b   1.000
_cell.length_c   1.000
_cell.angle_alpha   90.00
_cell.angle_beta   90.00
_cell.angle_gamma   90.00
#
_symmetry.space_group_name_H-M   'P 1'
#
loop_
_entity.id
_entity.type
_entity.pdbx_description
1 polymer ?
#
loop_
_entity_poly.entity_id
_entity_poly.type
_entity_poly.pdbx_seq_one_letter_code
_entity_poly.pdbx_strand_id
1 'polypeptide(L)'
;MALKPFNLLTSTAHDIQQLFDRSELNAESLVKQVLDQVNKHNREGLHLGALIAVAPRHQLLERAQFLDHERAAGKARSPLHGIPFIVKLLDAGGILIGKASLTEFNNFKGQGLIDGWSPVNGYTRSAYVRGPLKLDEGAMGHSRKEYHSVMKVLSDAGVHVQYPVQLPPGDEIWPRIGDIMSYEFQGALNLYLETLESSQVRNLRELVDWNRQHADIELPQEYPSQSSLESALECNISAAENAETLAFLRKLAGPDGIDQILNLFKLDAIASLSDSPLSSVASAAGELPQVRLCPTKAKPPLRLSHRHNASGYFGPEWPTIRYQYDC
;
A
#
# COMPACT_ATOMS: atom_id res chain seq x y z
N MET A 1 22.92 24.91 5.25
CA MET A 1 22.65 24.13 4.03
C MET A 1 21.75 24.98 3.14
N ALA A 2 22.04 25.14 1.84
CA ALA A 2 21.20 25.96 0.98
C ALA A 2 19.82 25.29 0.79
N LEU A 3 18.76 26.08 0.85
CA LEU A 3 17.39 25.56 0.78
C LEU A 3 16.98 25.32 -0.67
N LYS A 4 16.25 24.22 -0.88
CA LYS A 4 15.81 23.79 -2.19
C LYS A 4 14.56 24.61 -2.59
N PRO A 5 14.50 25.19 -3.80
CA PRO A 5 13.30 25.91 -4.25
C PRO A 5 12.10 24.96 -4.30
N PHE A 6 10.90 25.50 -4.04
CA PHE A 6 9.67 24.71 -4.06
C PHE A 6 9.48 23.98 -5.38
N ASN A 7 9.21 22.68 -5.31
CA ASN A 7 8.92 21.85 -6.46
C ASN A 7 7.88 20.80 -6.07
N LEU A 8 6.67 20.95 -6.58
CA LEU A 8 5.52 20.10 -6.25
C LEU A 8 5.78 18.58 -6.35
N LEU A 9 6.68 18.15 -7.24
CA LEU A 9 6.98 16.73 -7.48
C LEU A 9 8.13 16.18 -6.61
N THR A 10 8.90 17.04 -5.92
CA THR A 10 10.13 16.63 -5.21
C THR A 10 10.41 17.35 -3.89
N SER A 11 9.54 18.26 -3.44
CA SER A 11 9.55 18.83 -2.09
C SER A 11 8.89 17.85 -1.12
N THR A 12 9.52 17.63 0.03
CA THR A 12 8.98 16.81 1.11
C THR A 12 7.95 17.59 1.93
N ALA A 13 7.15 16.90 2.76
CA ALA A 13 6.27 17.57 3.71
C ALA A 13 7.03 18.51 4.66
N HIS A 14 8.27 18.19 5.02
CA HIS A 14 9.13 19.06 5.84
C HIS A 14 9.53 20.34 5.09
N ASP A 15 9.92 20.24 3.82
CA ASP A 15 10.24 21.40 2.99
C ASP A 15 9.00 22.31 2.85
N ILE A 16 7.82 21.72 2.65
CA ILE A 16 6.54 22.44 2.53
C ILE A 16 6.18 23.16 3.83
N GLN A 17 6.36 22.54 5.00
CA GLN A 17 6.15 23.21 6.29
C GLN A 17 7.09 24.42 6.46
N GLN A 18 8.37 24.29 6.10
CA GLN A 18 9.30 25.43 6.15
C GLN A 18 8.91 26.59 5.22
N LEU A 19 8.28 26.30 4.07
CA LEU A 19 7.77 27.32 3.16
C LEU A 19 6.49 27.98 3.69
N PHE A 20 5.62 27.22 4.36
CA PHE A 20 4.44 27.74 5.06
C PHE A 20 4.82 28.68 6.21
N ASP A 21 5.81 28.32 7.03
CA ASP A 21 6.25 29.12 8.19
C ASP A 21 6.87 30.47 7.79
N ARG A 22 7.25 30.62 6.52
CA ARG A 22 7.82 31.86 5.94
C ARG A 22 6.83 32.64 5.10
N SER A 23 5.60 32.14 4.93
CA SER A 23 4.62 32.67 3.98
C SER A 23 5.11 32.68 2.52
N GLU A 24 6.10 31.86 2.16
CA GLU A 24 6.56 31.66 0.77
C GLU A 24 5.59 30.75 -0.03
N LEU A 25 4.79 29.96 0.69
CA LEU A 25 3.71 29.12 0.17
C LEU A 25 2.56 29.11 1.19
N ASN A 26 1.33 28.83 0.76
CA ASN A 26 0.19 28.59 1.64
C ASN A 26 -0.58 27.33 1.21
N ALA A 27 -1.46 26.82 2.08
CA ALA A 27 -2.20 25.59 1.82
C ALA A 27 -3.12 25.75 0.60
N GLU A 28 -3.78 26.91 0.42
CA GLU A 28 -4.68 27.15 -0.72
C GLU A 28 -3.93 27.03 -2.07
N SER A 29 -2.76 27.67 -2.20
CA SER A 29 -1.93 27.62 -3.41
C SER A 29 -1.40 26.21 -3.68
N LEU A 30 -0.98 25.49 -2.63
CA LEU A 30 -0.54 24.11 -2.75
C LEU A 30 -1.67 23.19 -3.21
N VAL A 31 -2.87 23.30 -2.63
CA VAL A 31 -4.06 22.54 -3.02
C VAL A 31 -4.45 22.81 -4.47
N LYS A 32 -4.43 24.07 -4.93
CA LYS A 32 -4.67 24.42 -6.34
C LYS A 32 -3.69 23.66 -7.26
N GLN A 33 -2.39 23.76 -6.99
CA GLN A 33 -1.35 23.12 -7.80
C GLN A 33 -1.44 21.58 -7.80
N VAL A 34 -1.79 20.95 -6.66
CA VAL A 34 -2.06 19.51 -6.59
C VAL A 34 -3.27 19.12 -7.45
N LEU A 35 -4.39 19.84 -7.34
CA LEU A 35 -5.59 19.57 -8.12
C LEU A 35 -5.36 19.77 -9.63
N ASP A 36 -4.54 20.74 -10.01
CA ASP A 36 -4.22 20.99 -11.41
C ASP A 36 -3.35 19.86 -12.00
N GLN A 37 -2.46 19.22 -11.21
CA GLN A 37 -1.79 17.97 -11.60
C GLN A 37 -2.76 16.79 -11.69
N VAL A 38 -3.68 16.65 -10.73
CA VAL A 38 -4.70 15.59 -10.73
C VAL A 38 -5.55 15.67 -12.00
N ASN A 39 -6.07 16.85 -12.34
CA ASN A 39 -6.88 17.04 -13.54
C ASN A 39 -6.10 16.64 -14.81
N LYS A 40 -4.88 17.17 -14.96
CA LYS A 40 -4.01 16.98 -16.12
C LYS A 40 -3.60 15.51 -16.39
N HIS A 41 -3.60 14.65 -15.36
CA HIS A 41 -2.99 13.32 -15.45
C HIS A 41 -3.86 12.15 -14.96
N ASN A 42 -4.87 12.38 -14.12
CA ASN A 42 -5.68 11.29 -13.56
C ASN A 42 -6.70 10.73 -14.55
N ARG A 43 -7.60 11.59 -15.06
CA ARG A 43 -8.61 11.24 -16.06
C ARG A 43 -8.24 11.73 -17.46
N GLU A 44 -7.47 12.81 -17.57
CA GLU A 44 -6.95 13.36 -18.83
C GLU A 44 -5.45 13.03 -19.02
N GLY A 45 -4.93 13.31 -20.21
CA GLY A 45 -3.50 13.33 -20.52
C GLY A 45 -2.80 11.98 -20.43
N LEU A 46 -2.37 11.60 -19.23
CA LEU A 46 -1.73 10.30 -18.97
C LEU A 46 -2.74 9.18 -18.66
N HIS A 47 -3.99 9.55 -18.33
CA HIS A 47 -5.07 8.61 -18.00
C HIS A 47 -4.65 7.60 -16.93
N LEU A 48 -4.06 8.09 -15.82
CA LEU A 48 -3.49 7.24 -14.78
C LEU A 48 -4.54 6.45 -13.98
N GLY A 49 -5.77 6.96 -13.83
CA GLY A 49 -6.82 6.30 -13.04
C GLY A 49 -6.47 6.14 -11.54
N ALA A 50 -5.53 6.92 -11.01
CA ALA A 50 -5.01 6.80 -9.66
C ALA A 50 -6.01 7.22 -8.56
N LEU A 51 -6.91 8.17 -8.86
CA LEU A 51 -7.98 8.62 -7.97
C LEU A 51 -9.35 8.20 -8.51
N ILE A 52 -10.07 7.42 -7.71
CA ILE A 52 -11.45 7.01 -7.98
C ILE A 52 -12.43 8.17 -7.79
N ALA A 53 -12.20 9.00 -6.76
CA ALA A 53 -12.97 10.21 -6.48
C ALA A 53 -12.06 11.33 -5.98
N VAL A 54 -12.33 12.56 -6.43
CA VAL A 54 -11.67 13.79 -5.97
C VAL A 54 -12.70 14.59 -5.18
N ALA A 55 -12.31 15.09 -4.00
CA ALA A 55 -13.20 15.91 -3.18
C ALA A 55 -13.52 17.25 -3.88
N PRO A 56 -14.72 17.85 -3.69
CA PRO A 56 -15.13 19.05 -4.42
C PRO A 56 -14.15 20.21 -4.21
N ARG A 57 -13.64 20.79 -5.31
CA ARG A 57 -12.58 21.82 -5.27
C ARG A 57 -12.90 22.98 -4.32
N HIS A 58 -14.16 23.42 -4.23
CA HIS A 58 -14.56 24.51 -3.32
C HIS A 58 -14.34 24.13 -1.83
N GLN A 59 -14.74 22.93 -1.41
CA GLN A 59 -14.55 22.45 -0.03
C GLN A 59 -13.06 22.32 0.32
N LEU A 60 -12.23 21.94 -0.66
CA LEU A 60 -10.78 21.85 -0.47
C LEU A 60 -10.11 23.21 -0.30
N LEU A 61 -10.55 24.22 -1.06
CA LEU A 61 -10.03 25.58 -0.93
C LEU A 61 -10.52 26.24 0.37
N GLU A 62 -11.80 26.08 0.73
CA GLU A 62 -12.35 26.55 2.01
C GLU A 62 -11.62 25.92 3.20
N ARG A 63 -11.38 24.60 3.17
CA ARG A 63 -10.60 23.91 4.22
C ARG A 63 -9.15 24.37 4.26
N ALA A 64 -8.53 24.64 3.12
CA ALA A 64 -7.17 25.16 3.06
C ALA A 64 -7.07 26.57 3.66
N GLN A 65 -7.96 27.48 3.27
CA GLN A 65 -8.06 28.84 3.80
C GLN A 65 -8.27 28.85 5.32
N PHE A 66 -9.16 28.00 5.83
CA PHE A 66 -9.37 27.82 7.27
C PHE A 66 -8.06 27.42 7.99
N LEU A 67 -7.29 26.47 7.43
CA LEU A 67 -6.04 26.02 8.02
C LEU A 67 -4.91 27.06 7.90
N ASP A 68 -4.89 27.85 6.83
CA ASP A 68 -3.99 29.01 6.67
C ASP A 68 -4.29 30.08 7.75
N HIS A 69 -5.56 30.38 8.01
CA HIS A 69 -5.98 31.27 9.10
C HIS A 69 -5.60 30.72 10.49
N GLU A 70 -5.76 29.42 10.75
CA GLU A 70 -5.30 28.81 12.00
C GLU A 70 -3.77 28.90 12.17
N ARG A 71 -3.00 28.70 11.11
CA ARG A 71 -1.53 28.87 11.15
C ARG A 71 -1.15 30.32 11.45
N ALA A 72 -1.78 31.28 10.78
CA ALA A 72 -1.55 32.71 11.02
C ALA A 72 -1.90 33.15 12.46
N ALA A 73 -2.87 32.47 13.10
CA ALA A 73 -3.21 32.66 14.51
C ALA A 73 -2.29 31.91 15.50
N GLY A 74 -1.19 31.29 15.03
CA GLY A 74 -0.26 30.51 15.85
C GLY A 74 -0.77 29.15 16.30
N LYS A 75 -1.86 28.63 15.69
CA LYS A 75 -2.56 27.39 16.09
C LYS A 75 -2.29 26.22 15.12
N ALA A 76 -1.07 26.11 14.61
CA ALA A 76 -0.68 24.97 13.77
C ALA A 76 -0.75 23.66 14.59
N ARG A 77 -1.51 22.68 14.10
CA ARG A 77 -1.92 21.48 14.86
C ARG A 77 -0.86 20.37 14.89
N SER A 78 -0.09 20.22 13.81
CA SER A 78 0.88 19.14 13.61
C SER A 78 1.83 19.47 12.45
N PRO A 79 2.91 18.70 12.22
CA PRO A 79 3.72 18.78 11.00
C PRO A 79 2.97 18.51 9.69
N LEU A 80 1.70 18.06 9.75
CA LEU A 80 0.83 17.86 8.59
C LEU A 80 -0.25 18.96 8.46
N HIS A 81 -0.23 20.00 9.31
CA HIS A 81 -1.20 21.10 9.27
C HIS A 81 -1.16 21.82 7.91
N GLY A 82 -2.26 21.71 7.16
CA GLY A 82 -2.38 22.27 5.79
C GLY A 82 -1.74 21.41 4.68
N ILE A 83 -1.12 20.26 4.99
CA ILE A 83 -0.57 19.36 3.97
C ILE A 83 -1.72 18.59 3.28
N PRO A 84 -1.86 18.64 1.95
CA PRO A 84 -2.81 17.81 1.24
C PRO A 84 -2.34 16.35 1.14
N PHE A 85 -3.27 15.40 1.30
CA PHE A 85 -3.02 13.98 1.12
C PHE A 85 -4.23 13.25 0.52
N ILE A 86 -3.97 12.06 -0.02
CA ILE A 86 -4.96 11.15 -0.59
C ILE A 86 -5.16 10.01 0.40
N VAL A 87 -6.40 9.56 0.59
CA VAL A 87 -6.77 8.68 1.71
C VAL A 87 -7.11 7.27 1.27
N LYS A 88 -6.74 6.31 2.14
CA LYS A 88 -7.50 5.08 2.34
C LYS A 88 -8.16 5.01 3.74
N LEU A 89 -7.50 5.46 4.83
CA LEU A 89 -8.12 5.80 6.15
C LEU A 89 -7.42 7.01 6.83
N LEU A 90 -7.97 7.56 7.93
CA LEU A 90 -7.71 8.91 8.49
C LEU A 90 -7.29 8.92 9.99
N ASP A 91 -6.34 9.78 10.40
CA ASP A 91 -6.61 11.04 11.15
C ASP A 91 -5.30 11.79 11.52
N ALA A 92 -5.05 13.01 10.98
CA ALA A 92 -3.79 13.75 11.26
C ALA A 92 -3.76 15.29 10.98
N GLY A 93 -4.87 15.91 10.59
CA GLY A 93 -4.98 17.38 10.45
C GLY A 93 -4.56 18.01 9.10
N GLY A 94 -4.29 17.22 8.06
CA GLY A 94 -4.12 17.71 6.69
C GLY A 94 -5.42 17.70 5.86
N ILE A 95 -5.31 17.83 4.54
CA ILE A 95 -6.43 18.08 3.62
C ILE A 95 -6.68 16.86 2.70
N LEU A 96 -7.87 16.26 2.80
CA LEU A 96 -8.31 15.12 1.98
C LEU A 96 -8.53 15.54 0.51
N ILE A 97 -7.60 15.24 -0.39
CA ILE A 97 -7.76 15.55 -1.84
C ILE A 97 -8.75 14.59 -2.51
N GLY A 98 -8.80 13.34 -2.08
CA GLY A 98 -9.62 12.31 -2.70
C GLY A 98 -9.33 10.90 -2.21
N LYS A 99 -10.00 9.93 -2.82
CA LYS A 99 -9.82 8.49 -2.59
C LYS A 99 -8.94 7.91 -3.69
N ALA A 100 -7.93 7.13 -3.30
CA ALA A 100 -7.10 6.38 -4.25
C ALA A 100 -7.85 5.15 -4.79
N SER A 101 -7.54 4.75 -6.02
CA SER A 101 -8.00 3.50 -6.62
C SER A 101 -7.41 2.25 -5.93
N LEU A 102 -7.99 1.09 -6.21
CA LEU A 102 -7.70 -0.22 -5.64
C LEU A 102 -8.13 -1.30 -6.66
N THR A 103 -7.43 -2.44 -6.69
CA THR A 103 -8.02 -3.67 -7.27
C THR A 103 -9.30 -4.01 -6.52
N GLU A 104 -10.38 -4.32 -7.23
CA GLU A 104 -11.69 -4.49 -6.62
C GLU A 104 -11.70 -5.49 -5.44
N PHE A 105 -12.42 -5.15 -4.37
CA PHE A 105 -12.42 -5.89 -3.09
C PHE A 105 -11.01 -6.25 -2.56
N ASN A 106 -10.01 -5.39 -2.80
CA ASN A 106 -8.60 -5.66 -2.48
C ASN A 106 -8.07 -6.96 -3.12
N ASN A 107 -8.48 -7.21 -4.36
CA ASN A 107 -8.21 -8.44 -5.13
C ASN A 107 -8.90 -9.70 -4.57
N PHE A 108 -9.99 -9.55 -3.80
CA PHE A 108 -10.79 -10.67 -3.26
C PHE A 108 -12.16 -10.84 -3.95
N LYS A 109 -12.32 -10.35 -5.19
CA LYS A 109 -13.56 -10.58 -5.97
C LYS A 109 -13.60 -12.01 -6.54
N GLY A 110 -12.64 -12.37 -7.38
CA GLY A 110 -12.60 -13.65 -8.07
C GLY A 110 -11.32 -13.82 -8.89
N GLN A 111 -11.16 -14.99 -9.49
CA GLN A 111 -10.01 -15.28 -10.35
C GLN A 111 -10.05 -14.48 -11.66
N GLY A 112 -8.87 -14.12 -12.19
CA GLY A 112 -8.72 -13.44 -13.48
C GLY A 112 -8.81 -11.91 -13.45
N LEU A 113 -9.09 -11.30 -12.29
CA LEU A 113 -8.93 -9.85 -12.14
C LEU A 113 -7.47 -9.43 -12.35
N ILE A 114 -7.29 -8.25 -12.95
CA ILE A 114 -5.98 -7.61 -13.09
C ILE A 114 -5.78 -6.53 -12.01
N ASP A 115 -4.54 -6.40 -11.53
CA ASP A 115 -4.21 -5.43 -10.50
C ASP A 115 -4.55 -3.98 -10.90
N GLY A 116 -5.19 -3.26 -9.98
CA GLY A 116 -5.60 -1.87 -10.17
C GLY A 116 -6.90 -1.67 -10.97
N TRP A 117 -7.62 -2.74 -11.36
CA TRP A 117 -8.94 -2.64 -11.98
C TRP A 117 -10.10 -2.67 -10.96
N SER A 118 -11.13 -1.88 -11.24
CA SER A 118 -12.48 -1.99 -10.65
C SER A 118 -13.52 -1.40 -11.61
N PRO A 119 -14.80 -1.79 -11.54
CA PRO A 119 -15.86 -1.30 -12.43
C PRO A 119 -16.09 0.21 -12.28
N VAL A 120 -15.99 0.73 -11.05
CA VAL A 120 -16.18 2.17 -10.76
C VAL A 120 -15.05 3.04 -11.31
N ASN A 121 -13.82 2.53 -11.40
CA ASN A 121 -12.65 3.33 -11.78
C ASN A 121 -12.11 3.04 -13.18
N GLY A 122 -12.33 1.83 -13.69
CA GLY A 122 -11.50 1.22 -14.73
C GLY A 122 -10.12 0.84 -14.19
N TYR A 123 -9.15 0.72 -15.11
CA TYR A 123 -7.79 0.28 -14.82
C TYR A 123 -6.87 1.41 -14.32
N THR A 124 -6.07 1.12 -13.28
CA THR A 124 -5.08 2.05 -12.69
C THR A 124 -3.70 1.81 -13.29
N ARG A 125 -3.11 2.83 -13.94
CA ARG A 125 -1.85 2.68 -14.69
C ARG A 125 -0.61 3.07 -13.89
N SER A 126 0.46 2.29 -14.03
CA SER A 126 1.78 2.65 -13.52
C SER A 126 2.32 3.90 -14.20
N ALA A 127 2.59 4.96 -13.43
CA ALA A 127 3.18 6.20 -13.93
C ALA A 127 4.62 6.05 -14.48
N TYR A 128 5.24 4.88 -14.28
CA TYR A 128 6.60 4.58 -14.75
C TYR A 128 6.63 3.89 -16.12
N VAL A 129 5.50 3.28 -16.56
CA VAL A 129 5.41 2.59 -17.85
C VAL A 129 4.93 3.56 -18.92
N ARG A 130 5.78 3.84 -19.92
CA ARG A 130 5.44 4.70 -21.07
C ARG A 130 4.99 3.84 -22.24
N GLY A 131 3.81 4.15 -22.81
CA GLY A 131 3.28 3.48 -23.99
C GLY A 131 1.78 3.13 -23.87
N PRO A 132 1.26 2.27 -24.74
CA PRO A 132 -0.07 1.66 -24.58
C PRO A 132 -0.12 0.76 -23.33
N LEU A 133 -1.32 0.36 -22.94
CA LEU A 133 -1.50 -0.62 -21.86
C LEU A 133 -0.96 -1.99 -22.30
N LYS A 134 -0.21 -2.65 -21.41
CA LYS A 134 0.27 -4.01 -21.62
C LYS A 134 -0.37 -4.94 -20.58
N LEU A 135 -1.38 -5.67 -21.03
CA LEU A 135 -2.12 -6.64 -20.20
C LEU A 135 -1.30 -7.92 -19.94
N ASP A 136 -0.17 -8.09 -20.62
CA ASP A 136 0.79 -9.19 -20.49
C ASP A 136 1.95 -8.88 -19.53
N GLU A 137 1.97 -7.70 -18.89
CA GLU A 137 2.93 -7.37 -17.83
C GLU A 137 2.61 -8.15 -16.54
N GLY A 138 3.02 -9.42 -16.51
CA GLY A 138 2.91 -10.27 -15.32
C GLY A 138 3.58 -9.65 -14.08
N ALA A 139 3.04 -9.96 -12.90
CA ALA A 139 3.23 -9.27 -11.62
C ALA A 139 4.68 -9.05 -11.09
N MET A 140 5.71 -9.48 -11.82
CA MET A 140 7.13 -9.41 -11.41
C MET A 140 8.03 -8.64 -12.42
N GLY A 141 7.44 -7.89 -13.36
CA GLY A 141 8.07 -7.49 -14.62
C GLY A 141 9.29 -6.56 -14.62
N HIS A 142 9.64 -5.86 -13.53
CA HIS A 142 10.57 -4.71 -13.62
C HIS A 142 11.80 -4.71 -12.68
N SER A 143 11.76 -5.39 -11.53
CA SER A 143 12.76 -5.18 -10.45
C SER A 143 14.03 -6.05 -10.53
N ARG A 144 14.17 -6.85 -11.59
CA ARG A 144 15.07 -8.03 -11.62
C ARG A 144 16.57 -7.75 -11.75
N LYS A 145 16.98 -6.56 -12.21
CA LYS A 145 18.38 -6.28 -12.62
C LYS A 145 19.27 -5.62 -11.56
N GLU A 146 18.71 -5.07 -10.49
CA GLU A 146 19.44 -4.20 -9.56
C GLU A 146 19.70 -4.82 -8.16
N TYR A 147 19.32 -6.08 -7.94
CA TYR A 147 19.37 -6.69 -6.60
C TYR A 147 20.79 -6.88 -6.05
N HIS A 148 21.71 -7.40 -6.86
CA HIS A 148 23.12 -7.56 -6.47
C HIS A 148 23.81 -6.21 -6.20
N SER A 149 23.40 -5.13 -6.87
CA SER A 149 23.87 -3.78 -6.54
C SER A 149 23.35 -3.26 -5.20
N VAL A 150 22.16 -3.66 -4.74
CA VAL A 150 21.68 -3.30 -3.39
C VAL A 150 22.57 -3.94 -2.31
N MET A 151 22.88 -5.23 -2.44
CA MET A 151 23.82 -5.90 -1.52
C MET A 151 25.18 -5.19 -1.48
N LYS A 152 25.73 -4.83 -2.64
CA LYS A 152 26.98 -4.06 -2.70
C LYS A 152 26.86 -2.67 -2.02
N VAL A 153 25.79 -1.92 -2.28
CA VAL A 153 25.57 -0.59 -1.67
C VAL A 153 25.46 -0.68 -0.15
N LEU A 154 24.85 -1.75 0.38
CA LEU A 154 24.78 -2.01 1.82
C LEU A 154 26.16 -2.33 2.40
N SER A 155 26.90 -3.26 1.79
CA SER A 155 28.27 -3.60 2.23
C SER A 155 29.24 -2.42 2.14
N ASP A 156 29.16 -1.61 1.08
CA ASP A 156 29.93 -0.37 0.91
C ASP A 156 29.58 0.68 2.01
N ALA A 157 28.36 0.63 2.55
CA ALA A 157 27.92 1.46 3.67
C ALA A 157 28.25 0.87 5.06
N GLY A 158 29.03 -0.21 5.13
CA GLY A 158 29.44 -0.86 6.38
C GLY A 158 28.40 -1.80 7.00
N VAL A 159 27.34 -2.15 6.26
CA VAL A 159 26.27 -3.02 6.74
C VAL A 159 26.69 -4.49 6.64
N HIS A 160 26.51 -5.25 7.73
CA HIS A 160 26.66 -6.71 7.70
C HIS A 160 25.47 -7.34 6.97
N VAL A 161 25.78 -8.07 5.88
CA VAL A 161 24.78 -8.74 5.03
C VAL A 161 25.00 -10.24 5.11
N GLN A 162 24.02 -10.96 5.68
CA GLN A 162 23.98 -12.42 5.60
C GLN A 162 23.19 -12.84 4.35
N TYR A 163 23.80 -13.65 3.49
CA TYR A 163 23.18 -14.21 2.29
C TYR A 163 23.80 -15.58 1.95
N PRO A 164 22.99 -16.59 1.57
CA PRO A 164 21.53 -16.63 1.67
C PRO A 164 21.04 -16.82 3.12
N VAL A 165 19.75 -16.58 3.34
CA VAL A 165 18.97 -17.00 4.51
C VAL A 165 17.69 -17.68 4.01
N GLN A 166 17.34 -18.82 4.60
CA GLN A 166 16.15 -19.57 4.22
C GLN A 166 14.92 -18.97 4.92
N LEU A 167 13.88 -18.59 4.17
CA LEU A 167 12.58 -18.21 4.75
C LEU A 167 11.70 -19.44 5.01
N PRO A 168 10.69 -19.34 5.90
CA PRO A 168 9.65 -20.36 6.04
C PRO A 168 8.96 -20.69 4.70
N PRO A 169 8.47 -21.93 4.52
CA PRO A 169 7.85 -22.38 3.27
C PRO A 169 6.59 -21.55 2.94
N GLY A 170 6.70 -20.69 1.92
CA GLY A 170 5.60 -19.83 1.48
C GLY A 170 4.44 -20.57 0.81
N ASP A 171 4.74 -21.73 0.22
CA ASP A 171 3.81 -22.72 -0.32
C ASP A 171 2.92 -23.36 0.75
N GLU A 172 3.42 -23.49 1.99
CA GLU A 172 2.63 -23.89 3.15
C GLU A 172 1.79 -22.75 3.74
N ILE A 173 2.21 -21.50 3.55
CA ILE A 173 1.56 -20.33 4.16
C ILE A 173 0.38 -19.83 3.30
N TRP A 174 0.55 -19.73 1.99
CA TRP A 174 -0.43 -19.06 1.13
C TRP A 174 -1.82 -19.74 1.07
N PRO A 175 -1.95 -21.08 0.94
CA PRO A 175 -3.26 -21.73 0.96
C PRO A 175 -4.01 -21.49 2.26
N ARG A 176 -3.31 -21.60 3.39
CA ARG A 176 -3.85 -21.40 4.75
C ARG A 176 -4.25 -19.94 5.02
N ILE A 177 -3.58 -18.96 4.40
CA ILE A 177 -4.07 -17.56 4.39
C ILE A 177 -5.39 -17.49 3.62
N GLY A 178 -5.51 -18.17 2.49
CA GLY A 178 -6.75 -18.25 1.70
C GLY A 178 -7.93 -18.84 2.49
N ASP A 179 -7.67 -19.87 3.31
CA ASP A 179 -8.66 -20.46 4.22
C ASP A 179 -9.18 -19.43 5.25
N ILE A 180 -8.26 -18.74 5.94
CA ILE A 180 -8.61 -17.67 6.90
C ILE A 180 -9.39 -16.54 6.21
N MET A 181 -8.93 -16.09 5.03
CA MET A 181 -9.63 -15.05 4.28
C MET A 181 -11.05 -15.50 3.91
N SER A 182 -11.24 -16.75 3.47
CA SER A 182 -12.55 -17.27 3.09
C SER A 182 -13.51 -17.36 4.28
N TYR A 183 -13.00 -17.70 5.48
CA TYR A 183 -13.78 -17.74 6.71
C TYR A 183 -14.10 -16.33 7.26
N GLU A 184 -13.08 -15.47 7.42
CA GLU A 184 -13.24 -14.18 8.11
C GLU A 184 -13.93 -13.11 7.25
N PHE A 185 -13.79 -13.17 5.92
CA PHE A 185 -14.25 -12.11 5.02
C PHE A 185 -15.77 -11.87 5.08
N GLN A 186 -16.60 -12.92 5.16
CA GLN A 186 -18.05 -12.74 5.27
C GLN A 186 -18.44 -11.98 6.55
N GLY A 187 -17.87 -12.37 7.70
CA GLY A 187 -18.15 -11.72 8.98
C GLY A 187 -17.66 -10.27 9.00
N ALA A 188 -16.43 -10.03 8.56
CA ALA A 188 -15.82 -8.70 8.52
C ALA A 188 -16.55 -7.76 7.55
N LEU A 189 -16.93 -8.23 6.36
CA LEU A 189 -17.64 -7.43 5.37
C LEU A 189 -19.06 -7.10 5.83
N ASN A 190 -19.79 -8.06 6.42
CA ASN A 190 -21.14 -7.81 6.93
C ASN A 190 -21.12 -6.73 8.03
N LEU A 191 -20.23 -6.87 9.01
CA LEU A 191 -20.05 -5.87 10.06
C LEU A 191 -19.71 -4.48 9.49
N TYR A 192 -18.84 -4.42 8.48
CA TYR A 192 -18.55 -3.17 7.77
C TYR A 192 -19.78 -2.57 7.09
N LEU A 193 -20.55 -3.36 6.32
CA LEU A 193 -21.74 -2.91 5.59
C LEU A 193 -22.89 -2.47 6.51
N GLU A 194 -22.98 -3.05 7.72
CA GLU A 194 -23.88 -2.60 8.79
C GLU A 194 -23.53 -1.18 9.27
N THR A 195 -22.25 -0.82 9.36
CA THR A 195 -21.84 0.54 9.78
C THR A 195 -22.13 1.65 8.76
N LEU A 196 -22.49 1.31 7.52
CA LEU A 196 -22.73 2.31 6.47
C LEU A 196 -24.08 3.01 6.67
N GLU A 197 -24.07 4.35 6.78
CA GLU A 197 -25.28 5.16 6.85
C GLU A 197 -26.23 4.89 5.67
N SER A 198 -25.66 4.78 4.47
CA SER A 198 -26.38 4.50 3.22
C SER A 198 -25.64 3.45 2.40
N SER A 199 -26.34 2.37 2.04
CA SER A 199 -25.89 1.33 1.12
C SER A 199 -27.09 0.61 0.51
N GLN A 200 -26.97 0.17 -0.74
CA GLN A 200 -27.95 -0.68 -1.43
C GLN A 200 -27.81 -2.17 -1.07
N VAL A 201 -26.65 -2.57 -0.51
CA VAL A 201 -26.37 -3.93 -0.02
C VAL A 201 -25.88 -3.88 1.43
N ARG A 202 -26.35 -4.80 2.26
CA ARG A 202 -26.09 -4.85 3.71
C ARG A 202 -25.27 -6.05 4.17
N ASN A 203 -25.03 -7.02 3.28
CA ASN A 203 -24.22 -8.20 3.57
C ASN A 203 -23.62 -8.78 2.28
N LEU A 204 -22.71 -9.75 2.42
CA LEU A 204 -22.04 -10.42 1.31
C LEU A 204 -23.01 -11.15 0.37
N ARG A 205 -24.14 -11.67 0.86
CA ARG A 205 -25.13 -12.39 0.02
C ARG A 205 -25.80 -11.42 -0.95
N GLU A 206 -26.30 -10.31 -0.41
CA GLU A 206 -26.87 -9.21 -1.20
C GLU A 206 -25.85 -8.63 -2.20
N LEU A 207 -24.57 -8.51 -1.81
CA LEU A 207 -23.51 -8.08 -2.73
C LEU A 207 -23.32 -9.04 -3.92
N VAL A 208 -23.21 -10.34 -3.66
CA VAL A 208 -23.04 -11.36 -4.70
C VAL A 208 -24.25 -11.44 -5.65
N ASP A 209 -25.45 -11.26 -5.12
CA ASP A 209 -26.68 -11.22 -5.93
C ASP A 209 -26.85 -9.89 -6.68
N TRP A 210 -26.39 -8.76 -6.10
CA TRP A 210 -26.33 -7.47 -6.76
C TRP A 210 -25.39 -7.49 -7.98
N ASN A 211 -24.19 -8.06 -7.81
CA ASN A 211 -23.22 -8.21 -8.90
C ASN A 211 -23.77 -9.05 -10.07
N ARG A 212 -24.57 -10.08 -9.78
CA ARG A 212 -25.27 -10.89 -10.81
C ARG A 212 -26.35 -10.10 -11.53
N GLN A 213 -27.07 -9.23 -10.81
CA GLN A 213 -28.10 -8.36 -11.40
C GLN A 213 -27.51 -7.24 -12.25
N HIS A 214 -26.26 -6.84 -11.99
CA HIS A 214 -25.51 -5.79 -12.70
C HIS A 214 -24.31 -6.36 -13.46
N ALA A 215 -24.43 -7.59 -13.97
CA ALA A 215 -23.32 -8.33 -14.58
C ALA A 215 -22.69 -7.62 -15.79
N ASP A 216 -23.43 -6.72 -16.46
CA ASP A 216 -22.94 -5.86 -17.54
C ASP A 216 -21.86 -4.86 -17.09
N ILE A 217 -21.85 -4.51 -15.80
CA ILE A 217 -20.89 -3.60 -15.17
C ILE A 217 -19.93 -4.37 -14.25
N GLU A 218 -20.48 -5.26 -13.42
CA GLU A 218 -19.78 -5.93 -12.32
C GLU A 218 -19.08 -7.23 -12.75
N LEU A 219 -19.54 -7.90 -13.80
CA LEU A 219 -18.99 -9.17 -14.30
C LEU A 219 -18.78 -9.10 -15.84
N PRO A 220 -18.05 -8.08 -16.35
CA PRO A 220 -17.86 -7.87 -17.77
C PRO A 220 -17.10 -9.04 -18.41
N GLN A 221 -17.16 -9.17 -19.74
CA GLN A 221 -16.57 -10.30 -20.47
C GLN A 221 -15.07 -10.51 -20.16
N GLU A 222 -14.33 -9.43 -19.89
CA GLU A 222 -12.92 -9.44 -19.52
C GLU A 222 -12.67 -9.91 -18.08
N TYR A 223 -13.61 -9.68 -17.16
CA TYR A 223 -13.50 -10.00 -15.73
C TYR A 223 -14.81 -10.62 -15.18
N PRO A 224 -15.25 -11.78 -15.70
CA PRO A 224 -16.61 -12.30 -15.46
C PRO A 224 -16.77 -13.03 -14.11
N SER A 225 -15.77 -12.98 -13.23
CA SER A 225 -15.69 -13.83 -12.03
C SER A 225 -15.83 -13.05 -10.73
N GLN A 226 -16.67 -13.58 -9.84
CA GLN A 226 -16.71 -13.25 -8.42
C GLN A 226 -16.52 -14.48 -7.53
N SER A 227 -15.75 -15.46 -8.02
CA SER A 227 -15.61 -16.78 -7.39
C SER A 227 -15.16 -16.73 -5.92
N SER A 228 -14.38 -15.72 -5.51
CA SER A 228 -13.88 -15.62 -4.14
C SER A 228 -14.97 -15.13 -3.17
N LEU A 229 -15.84 -14.21 -3.64
CA LEU A 229 -17.03 -13.80 -2.88
C LEU A 229 -18.01 -14.97 -2.71
N GLU A 230 -18.16 -15.80 -3.75
CA GLU A 230 -19.01 -16.98 -3.75
C GLU A 230 -18.43 -18.09 -2.84
N SER A 231 -17.12 -18.36 -2.89
CA SER A 231 -16.45 -19.29 -1.96
C SER A 231 -16.55 -18.84 -0.50
N ALA A 232 -16.43 -17.53 -0.20
CA ALA A 232 -16.61 -17.02 1.15
C ALA A 232 -18.06 -17.21 1.67
N LEU A 233 -19.06 -17.12 0.78
CA LEU A 233 -20.47 -17.39 1.09
C LEU A 233 -20.84 -18.86 1.28
N GLU A 234 -19.98 -19.77 0.83
CA GLU A 234 -20.13 -21.21 0.91
C GLU A 234 -19.09 -21.84 1.86
N CYS A 235 -18.35 -20.99 2.58
CA CYS A 235 -17.30 -21.42 3.50
C CYS A 235 -17.86 -22.31 4.63
N ASN A 236 -17.26 -23.48 4.78
CA ASN A 236 -17.63 -24.50 5.76
C ASN A 236 -16.60 -24.66 6.90
N ILE A 237 -15.55 -23.83 6.91
CA ILE A 237 -14.51 -23.81 7.94
C ILE A 237 -15.16 -23.42 9.28
N SER A 238 -14.90 -24.19 10.34
CA SER A 238 -15.36 -23.87 11.68
C SER A 238 -14.46 -22.83 12.36
N ALA A 239 -15.01 -22.14 13.38
CA ALA A 239 -14.24 -21.22 14.21
C ALA A 239 -13.02 -21.87 14.88
N ALA A 240 -13.07 -23.18 15.15
CA ALA A 240 -11.95 -23.95 15.69
C ALA A 240 -10.85 -24.14 14.63
N GLU A 241 -11.21 -24.59 13.42
CA GLU A 241 -10.26 -24.77 12.31
C GLU A 241 -9.60 -23.46 11.89
N ASN A 242 -10.34 -22.34 11.88
CA ASN A 242 -9.77 -21.01 11.64
C ASN A 242 -8.78 -20.61 12.74
N ALA A 243 -9.12 -20.81 14.01
CA ALA A 243 -8.25 -20.49 15.14
C ALA A 243 -6.97 -21.35 15.16
N GLU A 244 -7.08 -22.64 14.84
CA GLU A 244 -5.94 -23.55 14.69
C GLU A 244 -5.03 -23.15 13.52
N THR A 245 -5.62 -22.82 12.37
CA THR A 245 -4.89 -22.34 11.19
C THR A 245 -4.15 -21.03 11.46
N LEU A 246 -4.81 -20.08 12.13
CA LEU A 246 -4.22 -18.80 12.53
C LEU A 246 -3.08 -18.99 13.54
N ALA A 247 -3.26 -19.85 14.55
CA ALA A 247 -2.23 -20.15 15.54
C ALA A 247 -1.01 -20.84 14.90
N PHE A 248 -1.24 -21.78 13.98
CA PHE A 248 -0.19 -22.43 13.19
C PHE A 248 0.61 -21.41 12.36
N LEU A 249 -0.08 -20.55 11.59
CA LEU A 249 0.57 -19.54 10.76
C LEU A 249 1.39 -18.53 11.57
N ARG A 250 0.84 -18.05 12.69
CA ARG A 250 1.54 -17.13 13.60
C ARG A 250 2.82 -17.75 14.15
N LYS A 251 2.76 -19.03 14.55
CA LYS A 251 3.93 -19.78 15.06
C LYS A 251 4.99 -20.01 13.98
N LEU A 252 4.57 -20.52 12.81
CA LEU A 252 5.45 -20.85 11.67
C LEU A 252 6.17 -19.61 11.15
N ALA A 253 5.48 -18.48 11.05
CA ALA A 253 6.02 -17.28 10.43
C ALA A 253 6.78 -16.38 11.41
N GLY A 254 6.35 -16.29 12.67
CA GLY A 254 7.01 -15.51 13.73
C GLY A 254 8.10 -16.33 14.44
N PRO A 255 7.79 -16.96 15.60
CA PRO A 255 8.77 -17.67 16.43
C PRO A 255 9.62 -18.71 15.70
N ASP A 256 9.00 -19.62 14.94
CA ASP A 256 9.70 -20.71 14.24
C ASP A 256 10.30 -20.25 12.89
N GLY A 257 10.10 -18.99 12.51
CA GLY A 257 10.48 -18.43 11.22
C GLY A 257 11.35 -17.18 11.35
N ILE A 258 10.73 -16.01 11.28
CA ILE A 258 11.43 -14.73 11.29
C ILE A 258 12.27 -14.55 12.57
N ASP A 259 11.74 -14.91 13.74
CA ASP A 259 12.49 -14.75 14.99
C ASP A 259 13.64 -15.75 15.10
N GLN A 260 13.44 -17.01 14.66
CA GLN A 260 14.53 -17.99 14.62
C GLN A 260 15.67 -17.52 13.71
N ILE A 261 15.35 -16.98 12.53
CA ILE A 261 16.30 -16.39 11.58
C ILE A 261 17.07 -15.22 12.20
N LEU A 262 16.35 -14.24 12.77
CA LEU A 262 16.97 -13.06 13.36
C LEU A 262 17.89 -13.43 14.54
N ASN A 263 17.49 -14.41 15.36
CA ASN A 263 18.30 -14.84 16.50
C ASN A 263 19.52 -15.70 16.09
N LEU A 264 19.34 -16.66 15.18
CA LEU A 264 20.42 -17.57 14.73
C LEU A 264 21.59 -16.81 14.11
N PHE A 265 21.29 -15.87 13.20
CA PHE A 265 22.29 -15.07 12.51
C PHE A 265 22.59 -13.73 13.22
N LYS A 266 21.94 -13.47 14.37
CA LYS A 266 22.02 -12.22 15.15
C LYS A 266 21.78 -10.97 14.30
N LEU A 267 20.67 -10.92 13.56
CA LEU A 267 20.33 -9.85 12.61
C LEU A 267 19.28 -8.86 13.20
N ASP A 268 19.10 -7.67 12.59
CA ASP A 268 18.06 -6.71 13.01
C ASP A 268 16.77 -6.81 12.16
N ALA A 269 16.89 -7.04 10.84
CA ALA A 269 15.74 -6.95 9.93
C ALA A 269 15.94 -7.74 8.61
N ILE A 270 14.92 -8.45 8.14
CA ILE A 270 14.93 -9.30 6.91
C ILE A 270 14.57 -8.48 5.66
N ALA A 271 15.28 -8.66 4.54
CA ALA A 271 15.15 -7.82 3.34
C ALA A 271 15.14 -8.62 2.02
N SER A 272 14.09 -8.46 1.22
CA SER A 272 14.04 -8.90 -0.19
C SER A 272 13.49 -7.79 -1.10
N LEU A 273 13.14 -8.07 -2.38
CA LEU A 273 12.67 -7.06 -3.36
C LEU A 273 11.35 -6.31 -2.98
N SER A 274 10.19 -6.59 -3.62
CA SER A 274 8.89 -6.03 -3.19
C SER A 274 7.65 -6.93 -3.32
N ASP A 275 7.74 -8.03 -4.08
CA ASP A 275 6.63 -8.96 -4.30
C ASP A 275 7.08 -10.41 -3.96
N SER A 276 7.03 -10.80 -2.68
CA SER A 276 7.46 -12.13 -2.19
C SER A 276 6.64 -12.67 -1.05
N PRO A 277 6.66 -13.99 -0.85
CA PRO A 277 6.40 -14.62 0.42
C PRO A 277 7.10 -14.04 1.66
N LEU A 278 8.11 -13.16 1.63
CA LEU A 278 8.46 -12.41 2.86
C LEU A 278 7.29 -11.52 3.31
N SER A 279 6.52 -10.92 2.37
CA SER A 279 5.31 -10.20 2.74
C SER A 279 4.22 -11.16 3.25
N SER A 280 4.05 -12.34 2.65
CA SER A 280 3.09 -13.36 3.12
C SER A 280 3.47 -13.93 4.49
N VAL A 281 4.75 -14.23 4.74
CA VAL A 281 5.30 -14.65 6.04
C VAL A 281 5.10 -13.52 7.06
N ALA A 282 5.50 -12.29 6.76
CA ALA A 282 5.33 -11.18 7.68
C ALA A 282 3.84 -10.86 7.97
N SER A 283 2.93 -11.07 7.01
CA SER A 283 1.48 -10.98 7.21
C SER A 283 0.94 -12.14 8.07
N ALA A 284 1.43 -13.36 7.88
CA ALA A 284 1.09 -14.53 8.70
C ALA A 284 1.58 -14.38 10.16
N ALA A 285 2.76 -13.79 10.36
CA ALA A 285 3.28 -13.40 11.68
C ALA A 285 2.50 -12.21 12.28
N GLY A 286 2.06 -11.28 11.42
CA GLY A 286 1.01 -10.29 11.63
C GLY A 286 1.19 -9.27 12.78
N GLU A 287 2.37 -9.19 13.39
CA GLU A 287 2.80 -8.07 14.26
C GLU A 287 4.06 -7.36 13.73
N LEU A 288 4.52 -7.73 12.53
CA LEU A 288 5.79 -7.26 11.97
C LEU A 288 5.59 -6.07 11.02
N PRO A 289 6.20 -4.89 11.29
CA PRO A 289 6.10 -3.74 10.40
C PRO A 289 6.90 -3.97 9.11
N GLN A 290 6.27 -3.72 7.96
CA GLN A 290 6.88 -3.80 6.63
C GLN A 290 7.04 -2.39 6.02
N VAL A 291 8.18 -2.07 5.40
CA VAL A 291 8.36 -0.78 4.69
C VAL A 291 9.15 -0.93 3.39
N ARG A 292 8.48 -0.58 2.29
CA ARG A 292 9.03 -0.61 0.94
C ARG A 292 9.95 0.59 0.69
N LEU A 293 11.23 0.34 0.40
CA LEU A 293 12.18 1.37 -0.05
C LEU A 293 12.14 1.47 -1.58
N CYS A 294 11.90 2.67 -2.11
CA CYS A 294 11.91 2.94 -3.54
C CYS A 294 13.27 3.55 -3.95
N PRO A 295 14.11 2.87 -4.77
CA PRO A 295 15.34 3.45 -5.25
C PRO A 295 15.03 4.53 -6.30
N THR A 296 15.24 5.80 -5.96
CA THR A 296 15.29 6.86 -6.98
C THR A 296 16.68 6.90 -7.61
N LYS A 297 16.77 7.18 -8.91
CA LYS A 297 18.03 7.19 -9.69
C LYS A 297 19.02 8.31 -9.31
N ALA A 298 18.74 9.07 -8.24
CA ALA A 298 19.61 10.13 -7.73
C ALA A 298 20.29 9.64 -6.44
N LYS A 299 21.63 9.74 -6.40
CA LYS A 299 22.47 9.39 -5.25
C LYS A 299 21.82 9.81 -3.91
N PRO A 300 21.49 8.90 -2.99
CA PRO A 300 20.87 9.28 -1.74
C PRO A 300 21.91 9.89 -0.79
N PRO A 301 21.64 11.07 -0.18
CA PRO A 301 22.18 11.34 1.14
C PRO A 301 21.43 10.43 2.12
N LEU A 302 22.08 9.34 2.53
CA LEU A 302 21.53 8.40 3.52
C LEU A 302 21.29 9.10 4.86
N ARG A 303 20.03 9.38 5.17
CA ARG A 303 19.52 9.53 6.54
C ARG A 303 18.47 8.46 6.77
N LEU A 304 18.89 7.35 7.37
CA LEU A 304 18.01 6.29 7.83
C LEU A 304 17.54 6.62 9.25
N SER A 305 16.22 6.64 9.46
CA SER A 305 15.60 6.64 10.79
C SER A 305 14.91 5.29 11.01
N HIS A 306 15.50 4.46 11.89
CA HIS A 306 15.04 3.23 12.56
C HIS A 306 13.93 2.34 11.94
N ARG A 307 14.17 1.01 11.98
CA ARG A 307 13.19 -0.13 11.92
C ARG A 307 12.45 -0.45 10.59
N HIS A 308 13.10 -0.54 9.41
CA HIS A 308 12.34 -0.72 8.16
C HIS A 308 13.01 -1.59 7.09
N ASN A 309 12.23 -2.46 6.39
CA ASN A 309 12.68 -3.32 5.26
C ASN A 309 11.57 -3.75 4.27
N ALA A 310 11.98 -4.09 3.04
CA ALA A 310 11.17 -4.45 1.85
C ALA A 310 11.27 -5.96 1.47
N SER A 311 10.47 -6.47 0.51
CA SER A 311 10.13 -7.92 0.42
C SER A 311 9.72 -8.53 -0.97
N GLY A 312 10.60 -9.16 -1.79
CA GLY A 312 10.29 -9.75 -3.15
C GLY A 312 11.14 -10.89 -3.77
N TYR A 313 10.57 -11.75 -4.66
CA TYR A 313 10.92 -13.19 -4.83
C TYR A 313 11.51 -13.75 -6.15
N PHE A 314 12.21 -14.89 -5.99
CA PHE A 314 12.62 -15.98 -6.90
C PHE A 314 13.30 -17.12 -6.09
N GLY A 315 12.58 -18.22 -5.77
CA GLY A 315 13.17 -19.38 -5.08
C GLY A 315 13.27 -19.26 -3.55
N PRO A 316 13.82 -20.29 -2.87
CA PRO A 316 13.77 -20.40 -1.40
C PRO A 316 14.70 -19.46 -0.60
N GLU A 317 15.68 -18.78 -1.23
CA GLU A 317 16.83 -18.14 -0.56
C GLU A 317 16.81 -16.58 -0.59
N TRP A 318 16.90 -15.92 0.57
CA TRP A 318 16.73 -14.46 0.77
C TRP A 318 17.71 -13.85 1.79
N PRO A 319 18.24 -12.62 1.63
CA PRO A 319 19.14 -11.97 2.61
C PRO A 319 18.43 -11.21 3.75
N THR A 320 19.23 -10.76 4.73
CA THR A 320 18.80 -10.06 5.95
C THR A 320 19.95 -9.17 6.47
N ILE A 321 19.61 -8.05 7.12
CA ILE A 321 20.46 -6.88 7.43
C ILE A 321 20.60 -6.64 8.96
N ARG A 322 21.75 -6.13 9.42
CA ARG A 322 21.95 -5.58 10.78
C ARG A 322 22.77 -4.28 10.79
N TYR A 323 22.43 -3.35 11.68
CA TYR A 323 23.19 -2.13 11.96
C TYR A 323 23.92 -2.23 13.31
N GLN A 324 25.02 -1.48 13.46
CA GLN A 324 25.71 -1.30 14.74
C GLN A 324 25.87 0.19 15.00
N TYR A 325 25.60 0.63 16.23
CA TYR A 325 25.77 2.01 16.67
C TYR A 325 27.14 2.17 17.34
N ASP A 326 27.92 3.14 16.87
CA ASP A 326 28.91 3.85 17.69
C ASP A 326 28.31 5.21 18.11
N CYS A 327 28.64 5.63 19.33
CA CYS A 327 28.04 6.77 20.04
C CYS A 327 28.47 8.15 19.52
#